data_AF-A0A920BEC1-F1
#
_entry.id   AF-A0A920BEC1-F1
#
_cell.length_a   1.000
_cell.length_b   1.000
_cell.length_c   1.000
_cell.angle_alpha   90.00
_cell.angle_beta   90.00
_cell.angle_gamma   90.00
#
_symmetry.space_group_name_H-M   'P 1'
#
loop_
_entity.id
_entity.type
_entity.pdbx_description
1 polymer ?
#
loop_
_entity_poly.entity_id
_entity_poly.type
_entity_poly.pdbx_seq_one_letter_code
_entity_poly.pdbx_strand_id
1 'polypeptide(L)'
;MLCPGHAIEAAWFILNESIFRNHDPRLKQLGLTILDWMLDWGWDQEYGGILYYRDVKNLPIQEYWQDMKFWWPHNEAIIATMLAYQITGDEKYAKWHQMIHQWAYQYFPDREYGEWYGYLHRDGRISVPLKGNFWKGPFHLPRMQLNAWKIIEGME
;
A
#
# COMPACT_ATOMS: atom_id res chain seq x y z
N MET A 1 -10.67 1.41 15.36
CA MET A 1 -9.96 0.57 14.36
C MET A 1 -9.73 1.37 13.09
N LEU A 2 -8.49 1.38 12.62
CA LEU A 2 -8.01 1.99 11.40
C LEU A 2 -7.30 0.90 10.59
N CYS A 3 -7.58 0.81 9.29
CA CYS A 3 -6.86 -0.05 8.36
C CYS A 3 -6.01 0.83 7.43
N PRO A 4 -4.70 0.99 7.68
CA PRO A 4 -3.87 1.88 6.87
C PRO A 4 -3.92 1.53 5.38
N GLY A 5 -3.83 0.24 5.03
CA GLY A 5 -3.92 -0.23 3.64
C GLY A 5 -5.19 0.21 2.93
N HIS A 6 -6.35 0.13 3.60
CA HIS A 6 -7.64 0.48 2.99
C HIS A 6 -7.78 2.00 2.80
N ALA A 7 -7.29 2.78 3.76
CA ALA A 7 -7.29 4.23 3.65
C ALA A 7 -6.30 4.73 2.59
N ILE A 8 -5.16 4.05 2.41
CA ILE A 8 -4.23 4.28 1.29
C ILE A 8 -4.89 3.94 -0.05
N GLU A 9 -5.65 2.84 -0.12
CA GLU A 9 -6.41 2.49 -1.33
C GLU A 9 -7.42 3.59 -1.69
N ALA A 10 -8.21 4.02 -0.71
CA ALA A 10 -9.16 5.11 -0.89
C ALA A 10 -8.48 6.42 -1.30
N ALA A 11 -7.29 6.70 -0.78
CA ALA A 11 -6.52 7.90 -1.12
C ALA A 11 -6.17 7.93 -2.61
N TRP A 12 -5.65 6.83 -3.18
CA TRP A 12 -5.28 6.83 -4.60
C TRP A 12 -6.50 6.79 -5.53
N PHE A 13 -7.65 6.24 -5.11
CA PHE A 13 -8.91 6.44 -5.82
C PHE A 13 -9.31 7.92 -5.91
N ILE A 14 -9.19 8.65 -4.79
CA ILE A 14 -9.50 10.09 -4.76
C ILE A 14 -8.51 10.89 -5.63
N LEU A 15 -7.23 10.52 -5.63
CA LEU A 15 -6.22 11.13 -6.49
C LEU A 15 -6.51 10.89 -7.98
N ASN A 16 -6.91 9.67 -8.35
CA ASN A 16 -7.33 9.37 -9.73
C ASN A 16 -8.57 10.19 -10.12
N GLU A 17 -9.57 10.28 -9.24
CA GLU A 17 -10.75 11.12 -9.50
C GLU A 17 -10.37 12.60 -9.65
N SER A 18 -9.37 13.09 -8.92
CA SER A 18 -8.83 14.44 -9.12
C SER A 18 -8.29 14.63 -10.54
N ILE A 19 -7.50 13.67 -11.06
CA ILE A 19 -6.99 13.71 -12.44
C ILE A 19 -8.15 13.76 -13.44
N PHE A 20 -9.12 12.85 -13.32
CA PHE A 20 -10.29 12.80 -14.22
C PHE A 20 -11.10 14.11 -14.22
N ARG A 21 -11.10 14.85 -13.11
CA ARG A 21 -11.76 16.15 -12.98
C ARG A 21 -10.83 17.33 -13.24
N ASN A 22 -9.85 17.17 -14.12
CA ASN A 22 -8.89 18.20 -14.52
C ASN A 22 -8.09 18.73 -13.31
N HIS A 23 -7.53 17.80 -12.54
CA HIS A 23 -6.74 18.06 -11.33
C HIS A 23 -7.48 18.90 -10.28
N ASP A 24 -8.72 18.52 -9.93
CA ASP A 24 -9.51 19.20 -8.88
C ASP A 24 -8.66 19.35 -7.60
N PRO A 25 -8.34 20.59 -7.17
CA PRO A 25 -7.39 20.84 -6.08
C PRO A 25 -7.90 20.35 -4.73
N ARG A 26 -9.22 20.32 -4.52
CA ARG A 26 -9.83 19.83 -3.28
C ARG A 26 -9.68 18.32 -3.17
N LEU A 27 -9.94 17.59 -4.26
CA LEU A 27 -9.76 16.13 -4.29
C LEU A 27 -8.27 15.77 -4.17
N LYS A 28 -7.40 16.48 -4.89
CA LYS A 28 -5.94 16.32 -4.77
C LYS A 28 -5.49 16.49 -3.32
N GLN A 29 -5.86 17.60 -2.68
CA GLN A 29 -5.49 17.85 -1.29
C GLN A 29 -6.03 16.79 -0.33
N LEU A 30 -7.28 16.35 -0.52
CA LEU A 30 -7.89 15.31 0.30
C LEU A 30 -7.13 13.98 0.19
N GLY A 31 -6.87 13.53 -1.04
CA GLY A 31 -6.15 12.27 -1.30
C GLY A 31 -4.73 12.29 -0.73
N LEU A 32 -3.99 13.38 -0.94
CA LEU A 32 -2.63 13.53 -0.41
C LEU A 32 -2.61 13.59 1.13
N THR A 33 -3.60 14.23 1.75
CA THR A 33 -3.69 14.31 3.22
C THR A 33 -3.92 12.92 3.83
N ILE A 34 -4.86 12.14 3.26
CA ILE A 34 -5.11 10.78 3.72
C ILE A 34 -3.86 9.92 3.53
N LEU A 35 -3.23 9.99 2.35
CA LEU A 35 -2.01 9.23 2.07
C LEU A 35 -0.90 9.54 3.07
N ASP A 36 -0.59 10.82 3.28
CA ASP A 36 0.48 11.25 4.20
C ASP A 36 0.23 10.74 5.63
N TRP A 37 -0.99 10.87 6.14
CA TRP A 37 -1.35 10.38 7.47
C TRP A 37 -1.24 8.87 7.57
N MET A 38 -1.66 8.13 6.54
CA MET A 38 -1.68 6.68 6.58
C MET A 38 -0.32 6.04 6.33
N LEU A 39 0.59 6.72 5.62
CA LEU A 39 1.98 6.30 5.52
C LEU A 39 2.68 6.44 6.88
N ASP A 40 2.53 7.59 7.55
CA ASP A 40 3.12 7.83 8.87
C ASP A 40 2.55 6.89 9.94
N TRP A 41 1.22 6.76 9.99
CA TRP A 41 0.59 5.87 10.94
C TRP A 41 0.74 4.39 10.59
N GLY A 42 0.70 4.02 9.32
CA GLY A 42 0.68 2.62 8.91
C GLY A 42 2.05 1.95 8.98
N TRP A 43 3.12 2.72 8.78
CA TRP A 43 4.47 2.19 8.71
C TRP A 43 5.00 1.76 10.08
N ASP A 44 5.48 0.52 10.16
CA ASP A 44 6.12 -0.01 11.35
C ASP A 44 7.58 0.43 11.41
N GLN A 45 7.91 1.28 12.38
CA GLN A 45 9.26 1.81 12.54
C GLN A 45 10.27 0.77 13.03
N GLU A 46 9.82 -0.36 13.56
CA GLU A 46 10.70 -1.42 14.11
C GLU A 46 11.08 -2.46 13.05
N TYR A 47 10.09 -3.00 12.33
CA TYR A 47 10.31 -4.08 11.34
C TYR A 47 10.11 -3.64 9.88
N GLY A 48 9.70 -2.38 9.65
CA GLY A 48 9.25 -1.94 8.33
C GLY A 48 7.92 -2.57 7.92
N GLY A 49 7.41 -2.15 6.76
CA GLY A 49 6.14 -2.64 6.24
C GLY A 49 4.92 -2.07 6.95
N ILE A 50 3.77 -2.15 6.29
CA ILE A 50 2.51 -1.56 6.73
C ILE A 50 1.79 -2.52 7.69
N LEU A 51 1.49 -2.04 8.89
CA LEU A 51 0.65 -2.74 9.86
C LEU A 51 -0.77 -2.90 9.33
N TYR A 52 -1.40 -4.05 9.60
CA TYR A 52 -2.72 -4.33 9.05
C TYR A 52 -3.83 -3.50 9.70
N TYR A 53 -3.82 -3.39 11.03
CA TYR A 53 -4.74 -2.55 11.78
C TYR A 53 -4.02 -1.74 12.86
N ARG A 54 -4.57 -0.55 13.13
CA ARG A 54 -4.20 0.31 14.27
C ARG A 54 -5.44 0.80 15.01
N ASP A 55 -5.27 1.19 16.26
CA ASP A 55 -6.29 1.96 16.97
C ASP A 55 -6.01 3.46 16.85
N VAL A 56 -7.08 4.25 16.70
CA VAL A 56 -6.99 5.72 16.53
C VAL A 56 -6.56 6.47 17.79
N LYS A 57 -6.54 5.79 18.94
CA LYS A 57 -6.02 6.31 20.21
C LYS A 57 -4.78 5.55 20.68
N ASN A 58 -4.21 4.70 19.81
CA ASN A 58 -3.09 3.82 20.14
C ASN A 58 -3.38 2.88 21.33
N LEU A 59 -4.64 2.46 21.48
CA LEU A 59 -5.08 1.50 22.48
C LEU A 59 -5.00 0.06 21.94
N PRO A 60 -5.13 -0.97 22.80
CA PRO A 60 -5.24 -2.35 22.36
C PRO A 60 -6.37 -2.57 21.35
N ILE A 61 -6.11 -3.42 20.36
CA ILE A 61 -7.00 -3.72 19.23
C ILE A 61 -7.63 -5.10 19.42
N GLN A 62 -8.82 -5.32 18.86
CA GLN A 62 -9.55 -6.58 18.97
C GLN A 62 -8.97 -7.69 18.08
N GLU A 63 -8.62 -7.34 16.84
CA GLU A 63 -8.00 -8.24 15.87
C GLU A 63 -6.64 -8.67 16.41
N TYR A 64 -6.40 -9.97 16.57
CA TYR A 64 -5.11 -10.51 17.08
C TYR A 64 -4.01 -10.60 16.00
N TRP A 65 -4.37 -10.31 14.75
CA TRP A 65 -3.47 -10.27 13.59
C TRP A 65 -3.21 -8.82 13.12
N GLN A 66 -3.51 -7.83 13.96
CA GLN A 66 -3.40 -6.40 13.71
C GLN A 66 -2.02 -5.95 13.22
N ASP A 67 -0.96 -6.61 13.67
CA ASP A 67 0.43 -6.25 13.38
C ASP A 67 1.06 -7.04 12.23
N MET A 68 0.32 -8.01 11.68
CA MET A 68 0.75 -8.79 10.53
C MET A 68 0.90 -7.91 9.29
N LYS A 69 1.69 -8.38 8.34
CA LYS A 69 1.95 -7.69 7.08
C LYS A 69 1.26 -8.45 5.96
N PHE A 70 0.20 -7.85 5.42
CA PHE A 70 -0.58 -8.41 4.33
C PHE A 70 -0.02 -7.91 3.00
N TRP A 71 -0.14 -8.70 1.94
CA TRP A 71 0.39 -8.34 0.62
C TRP A 71 -0.29 -7.10 0.03
N TRP A 72 -1.62 -7.02 0.15
CA TRP A 72 -2.41 -6.02 -0.58
C TRP A 72 -2.19 -4.58 -0.08
N PRO A 73 -2.05 -4.25 1.23
CA PRO A 73 -1.73 -2.89 1.65
C PRO A 73 -0.46 -2.34 1.02
N HIS A 74 0.54 -3.20 0.81
CA HIS A 74 1.80 -2.82 0.16
C HIS A 74 1.61 -2.58 -1.33
N ASN A 75 0.79 -3.41 -2.00
CA ASN A 75 0.42 -3.17 -3.39
C ASN A 75 -0.29 -1.82 -3.57
N GLU A 76 -1.23 -1.48 -2.69
CA GLU A 76 -1.95 -0.20 -2.75
C GLU A 76 -1.03 0.98 -2.46
N ALA A 77 -0.12 0.83 -1.51
CA ALA A 77 0.85 1.87 -1.19
C ALA A 77 1.85 2.09 -2.33
N ILE A 78 2.24 1.05 -3.06
CA ILE A 78 3.05 1.19 -4.28
C ILE A 78 2.32 2.05 -5.32
N ILE A 79 1.05 1.75 -5.63
CA ILE A 79 0.24 2.54 -6.58
C ILE A 79 0.12 3.99 -6.08
N ALA A 80 -0.30 4.16 -4.82
CA ALA A 80 -0.60 5.48 -4.26
C ALA A 80 0.63 6.40 -4.24
N THR A 81 1.80 5.87 -3.88
CA THR A 81 3.04 6.67 -3.82
C THR A 81 3.56 7.03 -5.21
N MET A 82 3.45 6.12 -6.20
CA MET A 82 3.79 6.44 -7.59
C MET A 82 2.89 7.54 -8.15
N LEU A 83 1.57 7.39 -7.97
CA LEU A 83 0.58 8.34 -8.44
C LEU A 83 0.74 9.71 -7.76
N ALA A 84 0.96 9.73 -6.45
CA ALA A 84 1.19 10.97 -5.71
C ALA A 84 2.45 11.69 -6.21
N TYR A 85 3.54 10.96 -6.48
CA TYR A 85 4.74 11.54 -7.08
C TYR A 85 4.45 12.12 -8.47
N GLN A 86 3.76 11.39 -9.36
CA GLN A 86 3.42 11.86 -10.70
C GLN A 86 2.59 13.16 -10.68
N ILE A 87 1.59 13.26 -9.79
CA ILE A 87 0.70 14.42 -9.71
C ILE A 87 1.36 15.65 -9.06
N THR A 88 2.37 15.45 -8.23
CA THR A 88 2.94 16.53 -7.38
C THR A 88 4.37 16.92 -7.74
N GLY A 89 5.18 15.99 -8.26
CA GLY A 89 6.63 16.12 -8.36
C GLY A 89 7.36 16.14 -7.00
N ASP A 90 6.68 15.84 -5.89
CA ASP A 90 7.28 15.90 -4.55
C ASP A 90 8.09 14.64 -4.25
N GLU A 91 9.41 14.79 -4.19
CA GLU A 91 10.41 13.76 -3.90
C GLU A 91 10.12 12.94 -2.63
N LYS A 92 9.33 13.45 -1.68
CA LYS A 92 8.93 12.65 -0.51
C LYS A 92 8.18 11.38 -0.93
N TYR A 93 7.35 11.44 -1.97
CA TYR A 93 6.58 10.30 -2.45
C TYR A 93 7.45 9.28 -3.17
N ALA A 94 8.48 9.74 -3.90
CA ALA A 94 9.49 8.85 -4.50
C ALA A 94 10.28 8.09 -3.41
N LYS A 95 10.64 8.75 -2.31
CA LYS A 95 11.30 8.11 -1.16
C LYS A 95 10.39 7.08 -0.48
N TRP A 96 9.13 7.44 -0.24
CA TRP A 96 8.14 6.50 0.31
C TRP A 96 7.94 5.28 -0.60
N HIS A 97 7.77 5.53 -1.91
CA HIS A 97 7.67 4.48 -2.91
C HIS A 97 8.87 3.53 -2.83
N GLN A 98 10.09 4.07 -2.83
CA GLN A 98 11.31 3.27 -2.78
C GLN A 98 11.36 2.39 -1.51
N MET A 99 11.05 2.95 -0.34
CA MET A 99 11.03 2.20 0.92
C MET A 99 9.98 1.07 0.91
N ILE A 100 8.75 1.37 0.50
CA ILE A 100 7.65 0.40 0.45
C ILE A 100 7.95 -0.69 -0.58
N HIS A 101 8.39 -0.30 -1.77
CA HIS A 101 8.73 -1.21 -2.84
C HIS A 101 9.86 -2.16 -2.41
N GLN A 102 10.97 -1.63 -1.88
CA GLN A 102 12.09 -2.45 -1.42
C GLN A 102 11.65 -3.47 -0.38
N TRP A 103 10.89 -3.03 0.64
CA TRP A 103 10.40 -3.93 1.67
C TRP A 103 9.45 -4.99 1.08
N ALA A 104 8.46 -4.59 0.29
CA ALA A 104 7.48 -5.52 -0.28
C ALA A 104 8.13 -6.59 -1.16
N TYR A 105 9.05 -6.20 -2.05
CA TYR A 105 9.76 -7.12 -2.95
C TYR A 105 10.87 -7.94 -2.26
N GLN A 106 11.28 -7.54 -1.06
CA GLN A 106 12.17 -8.36 -0.25
C GLN A 106 11.42 -9.54 0.38
N TYR A 107 10.22 -9.32 0.90
CA TYR A 107 9.54 -10.26 1.79
C TYR A 107 8.38 -11.05 1.16
N PHE A 108 7.62 -10.49 0.22
CA PHE A 108 6.46 -11.18 -0.34
C PHE A 108 6.74 -12.15 -1.50
N PRO A 109 7.65 -11.86 -2.46
CA PRO A 109 7.83 -12.72 -3.63
C PRO A 109 8.31 -14.12 -3.26
N ASP A 110 7.64 -15.12 -3.80
CA ASP A 110 8.18 -16.48 -3.87
C ASP A 110 9.00 -16.62 -5.14
N ARG A 111 10.31 -16.68 -4.99
CA ARG A 111 11.27 -16.74 -6.11
C ARG A 111 11.36 -18.12 -6.75
N GLU A 112 10.84 -19.17 -6.12
CA GLU A 112 10.88 -20.54 -6.64
C GLU A 112 9.65 -20.84 -7.50
N TYR A 113 8.47 -20.48 -7.00
CA TYR A 113 7.19 -20.82 -7.64
C TYR A 113 6.45 -19.63 -8.27
N GLY A 114 6.98 -18.42 -8.12
CA GLY A 114 6.35 -17.19 -8.58
C GLY A 114 5.19 -16.72 -7.70
N GLU A 115 4.67 -15.53 -8.02
CA GLU A 115 3.64 -14.84 -7.23
C GLU A 115 4.15 -14.45 -5.82
N TRP A 116 3.29 -13.89 -4.97
CA TRP A 116 3.58 -13.35 -3.64
C TRP A 116 2.87 -14.15 -2.55
N TYR A 117 3.54 -14.42 -1.44
CA TYR A 117 2.83 -14.86 -0.24
C TYR A 117 1.79 -13.81 0.19
N GLY A 118 0.67 -14.25 0.76
CA GLY A 118 -0.37 -13.34 1.22
C GLY A 118 -0.07 -12.71 2.58
N TYR A 119 0.49 -13.49 3.50
CA TYR A 119 0.44 -13.18 4.93
C TYR A 119 1.80 -13.41 5.56
N LEU A 120 2.35 -12.36 6.17
CA LEU A 120 3.58 -12.39 6.94
C LEU A 120 3.30 -12.00 8.38
N HIS A 121 4.10 -12.55 9.30
CA HIS A 121 4.20 -12.03 10.66
C HIS A 121 4.75 -10.60 10.65
N ARG A 122 4.65 -9.90 11.79
CA ARG A 122 5.13 -8.51 11.93
C ARG A 122 6.60 -8.35 11.51
N ASP A 123 7.43 -9.36 11.77
CA ASP A 123 8.86 -9.39 11.44
C ASP A 123 9.18 -9.77 9.98
N GLY A 124 8.15 -9.98 9.15
CA GLY A 124 8.30 -10.35 7.75
C GLY A 124 8.48 -11.85 7.48
N ARG A 125 8.51 -12.72 8.50
CA ARG A 125 8.49 -14.17 8.27
C ARG A 125 7.16 -14.60 7.67
N ILE A 126 7.21 -15.58 6.75
CA ILE A 126 6.02 -16.17 6.14
C ILE A 126 5.14 -16.77 7.23
N SER A 127 3.89 -16.32 7.30
CA SER A 127 2.90 -16.85 8.26
C SER A 127 2.19 -18.07 7.69
N VAL A 128 1.77 -17.99 6.43
CA VAL A 128 1.14 -19.11 5.72
C VAL A 128 1.67 -19.15 4.29
N PRO A 129 2.24 -20.28 3.82
CA PRO A 129 2.86 -20.39 2.49
C PRO A 129 1.82 -20.62 1.38
N LEU A 130 0.70 -19.89 1.42
CA LEU A 130 -0.35 -19.94 0.40
C LEU A 130 -0.20 -18.77 -0.61
N LYS A 131 -0.63 -19.01 -1.85
CA LYS A 131 -0.70 -17.99 -2.92
C LYS A 131 -2.11 -17.52 -3.22
N GLY A 132 -3.12 -18.27 -2.79
CA GLY A 132 -4.51 -17.87 -2.89
C GLY A 132 -5.38 -18.54 -1.83
N ASN A 133 -6.51 -17.89 -1.53
CA ASN A 133 -7.59 -18.41 -0.69
C ASN A 133 -8.86 -17.59 -0.98
N PHE A 134 -9.87 -17.65 -0.11
CA PHE A 134 -11.10 -16.86 -0.25
C PHE A 134 -10.88 -15.34 -0.34
N TRP A 135 -9.75 -14.83 0.16
CA TRP A 135 -9.45 -13.40 0.23
C TRP A 135 -8.28 -12.97 -0.67
N LYS A 136 -7.41 -13.90 -1.06
CA LYS A 136 -6.29 -13.66 -1.97
C LYS A 136 -6.53 -14.36 -3.31
N GLY A 137 -6.67 -13.56 -4.35
CA GLY A 137 -6.78 -14.02 -5.74
C GLY A 137 -5.97 -13.14 -6.69
N PRO A 138 -6.09 -13.36 -8.01
CA PRO A 138 -5.35 -12.65 -9.04
C PRO A 138 -5.92 -11.22 -9.26
N PHE A 139 -5.84 -10.39 -8.22
CA PHE A 139 -6.38 -9.02 -8.24
C PHE A 139 -5.34 -7.99 -7.81
N HIS A 140 -5.09 -7.82 -6.52
CA HIS A 140 -4.23 -6.72 -6.02
C HIS A 140 -2.82 -6.73 -6.62
N LEU A 141 -2.15 -7.89 -6.70
CA LEU A 141 -0.81 -7.97 -7.26
C LEU A 141 -0.79 -7.64 -8.77
N PRO A 142 -1.54 -8.34 -9.66
CA PRO A 142 -1.54 -8.00 -11.08
C PRO A 142 -2.08 -6.60 -11.37
N ARG A 143 -3.08 -6.11 -10.61
CA ARG A 143 -3.58 -4.73 -10.74
C ARG A 143 -2.49 -3.71 -10.43
N MET A 144 -1.76 -3.90 -9.33
CA MET A 144 -0.65 -3.02 -8.97
C MET A 144 0.42 -3.00 -10.05
N GLN A 145 0.83 -4.16 -10.58
CA GLN A 145 1.81 -4.23 -11.68
C GLN A 145 1.33 -3.48 -12.93
N LEU A 146 0.05 -3.67 -13.29
CA LEU A 146 -0.55 -2.99 -14.44
C LEU A 146 -0.60 -1.47 -14.26
N ASN A 147 -1.04 -0.98 -13.09
CA ASN A 147 -1.10 0.45 -12.82
C ASN A 147 0.29 1.07 -12.73
N ALA A 148 1.23 0.41 -12.06
CA ALA A 148 2.62 0.87 -11.99
C ALA A 148 3.24 1.03 -13.39
N TRP A 149 3.00 0.04 -14.27
CA TRP A 149 3.44 0.14 -15.67
C TRP A 149 2.81 1.32 -16.41
N LYS A 150 1.48 1.50 -16.31
CA LYS A 150 0.79 2.65 -16.94
C LYS A 150 1.29 4.00 -16.47
N ILE A 151 1.53 4.14 -15.16
CA ILE A 151 2.09 5.36 -14.56
C ILE A 151 3.48 5.66 -15.15
N ILE A 152 4.34 4.65 -15.27
CA ILE A 152 5.70 4.82 -15.82
C ILE A 152 5.68 5.19 -17.30
N GLU A 153 4.78 4.58 -18.09
CA GLU A 153 4.63 4.87 -19.51
C GLU A 153 3.89 6.20 -19.79
N GLY A 154 3.34 6.86 -18.76
CA GLY A 154 2.55 8.08 -18.91
C GLY A 154 1.22 7.84 -19.64
N MET A 155 0.59 6.68 -19.45
CA MET A 155 -0.65 6.26 -20.12
C MET A 155 -1.93 6.55 -19.31
N GLU A 156 -1.83 7.40 -18.27
CA GLU A 156 -2.95 7.85 -17.43
C GLU A 156 -3.37 9.29 -17.72
#